data_AF-A0AAN0X6R4-F1
#
_entry.id   AF-A0AAN0X6R4-F1
#
_cell.length_a   1.000
_cell.length_b   1.000
_cell.length_c   1.000
_cell.angle_alpha   90.00
_cell.angle_beta   90.00
_cell.angle_gamma   90.00
#
_symmetry.space_group_name_H-M   'P 1'
#
loop_
_entity.id
_entity.type
_entity.pdbx_description
1 polymer ?
#
loop_
_entity_poly.entity_id
_entity_poly.type
_entity_poly.pdbx_seq_one_letter_code
_entity_poly.pdbx_strand_id
1 'polypeptide(L)'
;MHIANANEKRIVQKIEYFQETKGLFYNSTFTNVSCKVYEFAIGTYQLLKKYLKYINGRELSIHEIEHLEKVIKVIQYTLMFKNRMI
;
A
#
# COMPACT_ATOMS: atom_id res chain seq x y z
N MET A 1 -7.09 -23.12 6.44
CA MET A 1 -7.03 -21.97 7.36
C MET A 1 -5.56 -21.72 7.68
N HIS A 2 -4.95 -20.67 7.10
CA HIS A 2 -3.62 -20.26 7.53
C HIS A 2 -3.78 -19.32 8.73
N ILE A 3 -3.51 -19.85 9.92
CA ILE A 3 -3.43 -19.06 11.15
C ILE A 3 -2.07 -18.38 11.10
N ALA A 4 -2.03 -17.10 10.70
CA ALA A 4 -0.82 -16.31 10.78
C ALA A 4 -0.49 -16.07 12.27
N ASN A 5 0.71 -16.46 12.67
CA ASN A 5 1.20 -16.38 14.05
C ASN A 5 1.33 -14.90 14.45
N ALA A 6 0.61 -14.47 15.49
CA ALA A 6 0.37 -13.07 15.83
C ALA A 6 1.60 -12.28 16.40
N ASN A 7 2.82 -12.77 16.21
CA ASN A 7 4.04 -12.21 16.82
C ASN A 7 5.29 -12.18 15.94
N GLU A 8 5.18 -12.39 14.62
CA GLU A 8 6.32 -12.16 13.73
C GLU A 8 6.39 -10.68 13.33
N LYS A 9 7.19 -9.91 14.05
CA LYS A 9 7.60 -8.56 13.62
C LYS A 9 8.38 -8.68 12.31
N ARG A 10 7.75 -8.45 11.16
CA ARG A 10 8.46 -8.22 9.89
C ARG A 10 8.87 -6.76 9.85
N ILE A 11 10.11 -6.48 10.21
CA ILE A 11 10.69 -5.13 10.19
C ILE A 11 10.77 -4.65 8.74
N VAL A 12 9.87 -3.75 8.34
CA VAL A 12 9.93 -3.12 7.02
C VAL A 12 10.84 -1.92 7.09
N GLN A 13 12.01 -2.03 6.48
CA GLN A 13 13.05 -0.98 6.55
C GLN A 13 12.90 0.09 5.47
N LYS A 14 12.26 -0.24 4.33
CA LYS A 14 12.20 0.64 3.15
C LYS A 14 10.95 0.36 2.32
N ILE A 15 10.29 1.43 1.88
CA ILE A 15 9.15 1.34 0.95
C ILE A 15 9.42 2.20 -0.28
N GLU A 16 9.43 1.57 -1.45
CA GLU A 16 9.61 2.24 -2.75
C GLU A 16 8.54 1.78 -3.73
N TYR A 17 8.00 2.71 -4.50
CA TYR A 17 7.10 2.39 -5.60
C TYR A 17 7.90 2.30 -6.91
N PHE A 18 7.85 1.14 -7.55
CA PHE A 18 8.51 0.90 -8.83
C PHE A 18 7.47 0.98 -9.95
N GLN A 19 7.57 2.03 -10.76
CA GLN A 19 6.65 2.28 -11.87
C GLN A 19 6.75 1.19 -12.95
N GLU A 20 7.95 0.65 -13.18
CA GLU A 20 8.22 -0.40 -14.18
C GLU A 20 7.51 -1.71 -13.83
N THR A 21 7.54 -2.11 -12.55
CA THR A 21 6.89 -3.34 -12.08
C THR A 21 5.46 -3.12 -11.58
N LYS A 22 4.97 -1.87 -11.56
CA LYS A 22 3.67 -1.47 -10.98
C LYS A 22 3.48 -2.06 -9.58
N GLY A 23 4.56 -2.03 -8.81
CA GLY A 23 4.67 -2.74 -7.55
C GLY A 23 5.11 -1.80 -6.44
N LEU A 24 4.46 -1.92 -5.28
CA LEU A 24 4.95 -1.33 -4.05
C LEU A 24 5.89 -2.35 -3.41
N PHE A 25 7.15 -1.97 -3.26
CA PHE A 25 8.15 -2.83 -2.66
C PHE A 25 8.28 -2.47 -1.19
N TYR A 26 8.08 -3.46 -0.32
CA TYR A 26 8.34 -3.33 1.09
C TYR A 26 9.00 -4.59 1.60
N ASN A 27 10.15 -4.47 2.27
CA ASN A 27 10.86 -5.59 2.90
C ASN A 27 10.94 -6.86 2.03
N SER A 28 11.43 -6.74 0.79
CA SER A 28 11.52 -7.83 -0.20
C SER A 28 10.20 -8.40 -0.74
N THR A 29 9.05 -7.88 -0.31
CA THR A 29 7.73 -8.29 -0.80
C THR A 29 7.15 -7.23 -1.73
N PHE A 30 6.69 -7.67 -2.91
CA PHE A 30 5.93 -6.83 -3.82
C PHE A 30 4.44 -7.02 -3.56
N THR A 31 3.74 -5.94 -3.21
CA THR A 31 2.28 -5.88 -3.40
C THR A 31 2.00 -5.32 -4.79
N ASN A 32 1.16 -6.03 -5.55
CA ASN A 32 0.72 -5.59 -6.87
C ASN A 32 -0.19 -4.36 -6.71
N VAL A 33 0.37 -3.16 -6.93
CA VAL A 33 -0.32 -1.89 -6.73
C VAL A 33 -0.32 -1.14 -8.04
N SER A 34 -1.46 -1.13 -8.73
CA SER A 34 -1.56 -0.40 -10.00
C SER A 34 -1.22 1.08 -9.85
N CYS A 35 -0.70 1.69 -10.91
CA CYS A 35 -0.38 3.13 -10.94
C CYS A 35 -1.57 4.00 -10.54
N LYS A 36 -2.79 3.65 -10.98
CA LYS A 36 -4.01 4.37 -10.61
C LYS A 36 -4.26 4.38 -9.10
N VAL A 37 -3.94 3.28 -8.42
CA VAL A 37 -4.03 3.18 -6.95
C VAL A 37 -2.96 4.06 -6.31
N TYR A 38 -1.70 3.92 -6.74
CA TYR A 38 -0.59 4.73 -6.20
C TYR A 38 -0.80 6.25 -6.38
N GLU A 39 -1.36 6.66 -7.50
CA GLU A 39 -1.65 8.04 -7.85
C GLU A 39 -3.01 8.53 -7.35
N PHE A 40 -3.76 7.69 -6.65
CA PHE A 40 -5.07 8.06 -6.13
C PHE A 40 -4.99 9.31 -5.24
N ALA A 41 -5.84 10.27 -5.56
CA ALA A 41 -5.94 11.53 -4.84
C ALA A 41 -7.40 11.87 -4.52
N ILE A 42 -7.58 12.45 -3.34
CA ILE A 42 -8.84 13.09 -2.93
C ILE A 42 -8.58 14.60 -2.95
N GLY A 43 -9.15 15.28 -3.94
CA GLY A 43 -8.77 16.66 -4.26
C GLY A 43 -7.29 16.74 -4.63
N THR A 44 -6.53 17.60 -3.96
CA THR A 44 -5.06 17.74 -4.14
C THR A 44 -4.25 16.77 -3.27
N TYR A 45 -4.90 15.97 -2.42
CA TYR A 45 -4.23 15.10 -1.46
C TYR A 45 -3.92 13.72 -2.08
N GLN A 46 -2.66 13.50 -2.45
CA GLN A 46 -2.16 12.19 -2.91
C GLN A 46 -1.93 11.25 -1.72
N LEU A 47 -2.94 10.43 -1.41
CA LEU A 47 -3.06 9.67 -0.17
C LEU A 47 -1.88 8.71 0.04
N LEU A 48 -1.65 7.80 -0.91
CA LEU A 48 -0.57 6.82 -0.80
C LEU A 48 0.80 7.49 -0.85
N LYS A 49 1.05 8.40 -1.79
CA LYS A 49 2.34 9.11 -1.88
C LYS A 49 2.72 9.83 -0.59
N LYS A 50 1.79 10.54 0.05
CA LYS A 50 2.06 11.22 1.34
C LYS A 50 2.28 10.23 2.47
N TYR A 51 1.46 9.19 2.56
CA TYR A 51 1.59 8.16 3.60
C TYR A 51 2.92 7.41 3.51
N LEU A 52 3.30 6.96 2.30
CA LEU A 52 4.56 6.26 2.06
C LEU A 52 5.77 7.14 2.35
N LYS A 53 5.72 8.43 2.00
CA LYS A 53 6.78 9.38 2.34
C LYS A 53 6.96 9.54 3.85
N TYR A 54 5.87 9.50 4.61
CA TYR A 54 5.89 9.61 6.07
C TYR A 54 6.53 8.39 6.75
N ILE A 55 6.27 7.18 6.21
CA ILE A 55 6.78 5.92 6.77
C ILE A 55 8.13 5.48 6.17
N ASN A 56 8.62 6.15 5.13
CA ASN A 56 9.90 5.83 4.52
C ASN A 56 11.04 6.04 5.53
N GLY A 57 11.90 5.03 5.69
CA GLY A 57 13.02 5.05 6.64
C GLY A 57 12.64 4.81 8.10
N ARG A 58 11.41 4.33 8.38
CA ARG A 58 10.95 3.92 9.72
C ARG A 58 10.69 2.43 9.75
N GLU A 59 10.83 1.83 10.92
CA GLU A 59 10.34 0.48 11.16
C GLU A 59 8.80 0.50 11.29
N LEU A 60 8.13 -0.37 10.53
CA LEU A 60 6.67 -0.55 10.63
C LEU A 60 6.34 -1.82 11.41
N SER A 61 5.32 -1.72 12.24
CA SER A 61 4.69 -2.89 12.87
C SER A 61 3.85 -3.69 11.88
N ILE A 62 3.58 -4.96 12.20
CA ILE A 62 2.68 -5.81 11.39
C ILE A 62 1.30 -5.17 11.20
N HIS A 63 0.78 -4.51 12.24
CA HIS A 63 -0.52 -3.83 12.19
C HIS A 63 -0.52 -2.64 11.22
N GLU A 64 0.58 -1.88 11.13
CA GLU A 64 0.69 -0.78 10.17
C GLU A 64 0.78 -1.29 8.73
N ILE A 65 1.42 -2.43 8.51
CA ILE A 65 1.48 -3.11 7.21
C ILE A 65 0.08 -3.59 6.82
N GLU A 66 -0.61 -4.30 7.71
CA GLU A 66 -1.99 -4.75 7.49
C GLU A 66 -2.94 -3.57 7.23
N HIS A 67 -2.73 -2.45 7.93
CA HIS A 67 -3.49 -1.23 7.71
C HIS A 67 -3.23 -0.65 6.32
N LEU A 68 -1.95 -0.56 5.89
CA LEU A 68 -1.58 -0.12 4.55
C LEU A 68 -2.22 -1.01 3.46
N GLU A 69 -2.20 -2.33 3.65
CA GLU A 69 -2.85 -3.27 2.71
C GLU A 69 -4.36 -3.05 2.63
N LYS A 70 -5.03 -2.79 3.75
CA LYS A 70 -6.46 -2.45 3.78
C LYS A 70 -6.73 -1.14 3.03
N VAL A 71 -5.91 -0.12 3.24
CA VAL A 71 -6.02 1.17 2.53
C VAL A 71 -5.87 0.98 1.02
N ILE A 72 -4.85 0.24 0.57
CA ILE A 72 -4.63 -0.10 -0.85
C ILE A 72 -5.86 -0.81 -1.44
N LYS A 73 -6.40 -1.81 -0.74
CA LYS A 73 -7.60 -2.55 -1.16
C LYS A 73 -8.82 -1.63 -1.30
N VAL A 74 -9.06 -0.76 -0.32
CA VAL A 74 -10.18 0.19 -0.37
C VAL A 74 -10.06 1.11 -1.59
N ILE A 75 -8.89 1.68 -1.84
CA ILE A 75 -8.65 2.55 -3.01
C ILE A 75 -8.91 1.78 -4.31
N GLN A 76 -8.42 0.54 -4.41
CA GLN A 76 -8.63 -0.31 -5.57
C GLN A 76 -10.14 -0.57 -5.81
N TYR A 77 -10.90 -0.89 -4.76
CA TYR A 77 -12.35 -1.02 -4.85
C TYR A 77 -13.01 0.29 -5.29
N THR A 78 -12.65 1.42 -4.69
CA THR A 78 -13.20 2.74 -5.07
C THR A 78 -12.99 3.03 -6.56
N LEU A 79 -11.80 2.76 -7.08
CA LEU A 79 -11.49 2.94 -8.51
C LEU A 79 -12.27 1.97 -9.41
N MET A 80 -12.46 0.72 -8.97
CA MET A 80 -13.25 -0.27 -9.69
C MET A 80 -14.73 0.16 -9.81
N PHE A 81 -15.33 0.66 -8.73
CA PHE A 81 -16.70 1.18 -8.76
C PHE A 81 -16.81 2.44 -9.61
N LYS A 82 -15.86 3.38 -9.49
CA LYS A 82 -15.85 4.60 -10.29
C LYS A 82 -15.82 4.30 -11.79
N ASN A 83 -15.02 3.33 -12.24
CA ASN A 83 -14.95 2.95 -13.65
C ASN A 83 -16.21 2.22 -14.17
N ARG A 84 -17.06 1.70 -13.29
CA ARG A 84 -18.31 0.99 -13.66
C ARG A 84 -19.50 1.93 -13.85
N MET A 85 -19.39 3.17 -13.36
CA MET A 85 -20.43 4.21 -13.46
C MET A 85 -20.23 5.17 -14.64
N ILE A 86 -19.28 4.87 -15.53
CA ILE A 86 -18.95 5.65 -16.74
C ILE A 86 -19.20 4.81 -17.97
#